data_AF-A0A0Q9QAD5-F1
#
_entry.id   AF-A0A0Q9QAD5-F1
#
_cell.length_a   1.000
_cell.length_b   1.000
_cell.length_c   1.000
_cell.angle_alpha   90.00
_cell.angle_beta   90.00
_cell.angle_gamma   90.00
#
_symmetry.space_group_name_H-M   'P 1'
#
loop_
_entity.id
_entity.type
_entity.pdbx_description
1 polymer ?
#
loop_
_entity_poly.entity_id
_entity_poly.type
_entity_poly.pdbx_seq_one_letter_code
_entity_poly.pdbx_strand_id
1 'polypeptide(L)'
;MPDHASLLRLAHLIVATAEQDLIAAQRLAAHAVADTMRSGGATVTLGEYAGYTSAEVHGRDGRAMVIVPLYDWEPDPELGLASPGTWEYAVRDADGGLLPRPDGVDTFGCASIWHAGDFGLQLDEGTDQHHHMQKLMADLLGWALVLGANDPLGRVAPGQQATDYAVDPYPGQRPYGSVVIDDAGFCWPVSPDEAQPSGWAVSGDEDSVCLDEWLATFGAAPLAERIPLVGYGSNASPGKVLANGTPLPSVHLACTMEDLASVWCTGDTAAGRTPVTLDVVTGHSEEAVVVMCDLAEMRTLDRVEGRSSRWYDLVLLNEGRVVLENGARLSRPAAYVGGRTERRPMRLGGQPLLRVDVDQAEVRALRSRITTEPATSAIDLGPVVAPGRYPAPGECVPYVFVYGTLKPGNERWHLLEPYVAGEPVDTTVVGDLRDTGNGYPALSASSDRKASGVLVECLKDEAGALLELLDNVEGVESGLFTRQLRNVGGQGAWVYVAASLAGRGHSIDTWPPSG
;
A
#
# COMPACT_ATOMS: atom_id res chain seq x y z
N MET A 1 -12.89 8.91 -3.40
CA MET A 1 -12.54 10.35 -3.55
C MET A 1 -11.04 10.43 -3.66
N PRO A 2 -10.43 11.09 -4.65
CA PRO A 2 -9.01 11.37 -4.57
C PRO A 2 -8.78 12.15 -3.28
N ASP A 3 -7.85 11.68 -2.47
CA ASP A 3 -7.51 12.32 -1.20
C ASP A 3 -7.04 13.75 -1.52
N HIS A 4 -7.51 14.72 -0.74
CA HIS A 4 -7.07 16.11 -0.81
C HIS A 4 -5.53 16.21 -0.82
N ALA A 5 -4.87 15.29 -0.11
CA ALA A 5 -3.43 15.12 -0.12
C ALA A 5 -2.84 14.82 -1.51
N SER A 6 -3.49 13.99 -2.33
CA SER A 6 -3.03 13.65 -3.69
C SER A 6 -3.07 14.86 -4.62
N LEU A 7 -4.13 15.67 -4.52
CA LEU A 7 -4.26 16.88 -5.34
C LEU A 7 -3.25 17.95 -4.93
N LEU A 8 -3.08 18.23 -3.64
CA LEU A 8 -2.04 19.13 -3.12
C LEU A 8 -0.65 18.75 -3.61
N ARG A 9 -0.37 17.45 -3.58
CA ARG A 9 0.91 16.91 -4.01
C ARG A 9 1.12 17.06 -5.52
N LEU A 10 0.09 16.80 -6.32
CA LEU A 10 0.11 17.08 -7.76
C LEU A 10 0.37 18.57 -8.03
N ALA A 11 -0.21 19.48 -7.25
CA ALA A 11 0.04 20.92 -7.36
C ALA A 11 1.52 21.25 -7.12
N HIS A 12 2.10 20.74 -6.02
CA HIS A 12 3.52 20.92 -5.72
C HIS A 12 4.41 20.32 -6.81
N LEU A 13 4.03 19.16 -7.36
CA LEU A 13 4.75 18.52 -8.46
C LEU A 13 4.72 19.39 -9.72
N ILE A 14 3.57 19.97 -10.08
CA ILE A 14 3.42 20.90 -11.20
C ILE A 14 4.32 22.12 -11.00
N VAL A 15 4.32 22.72 -9.81
CA VAL A 15 5.17 23.87 -9.46
C VAL A 15 6.65 23.53 -9.60
N ALA A 16 7.10 22.46 -8.94
CA ALA A 16 8.51 22.03 -8.99
C ALA A 16 8.95 21.66 -10.41
N THR A 17 8.03 21.11 -11.22
CA THR A 17 8.29 20.83 -12.63
C THR A 17 8.40 22.12 -13.45
N ALA A 18 7.55 23.12 -13.18
CA ALA A 18 7.49 24.35 -13.96
C ALA A 18 8.79 25.16 -13.86
N GLU A 19 9.48 25.09 -12.72
CA GLU A 19 10.80 25.70 -12.53
C GLU A 19 11.88 25.11 -13.46
N GLN A 20 11.70 23.87 -13.94
CA GLN A 20 12.71 23.12 -14.70
C GLN A 20 12.30 22.86 -16.15
N ASP A 21 11.02 22.54 -16.39
CA ASP A 21 10.44 22.17 -17.67
C ASP A 21 8.95 22.56 -17.72
N LEU A 22 8.71 23.75 -18.27
CA LEU A 22 7.38 24.35 -18.37
C LEU A 22 6.38 23.47 -19.17
N ILE A 23 6.84 22.82 -20.23
CA ILE A 23 5.97 22.01 -21.09
C ILE A 23 5.55 20.74 -20.35
N ALA A 24 6.45 20.15 -19.56
CA ALA A 24 6.13 19.02 -18.70
C ALA A 24 5.12 19.40 -17.60
N ALA A 25 5.28 20.57 -16.97
CA ALA A 25 4.36 21.06 -15.96
C ALA A 25 2.94 21.26 -16.51
N GLN A 26 2.82 21.86 -17.70
CA GLN A 26 1.53 22.04 -18.39
C GLN A 26 0.85 20.71 -18.70
N ARG A 27 1.62 19.68 -19.06
CA ARG A 27 1.09 18.34 -19.29
C ARG A 27 0.58 17.73 -18.01
N LEU A 28 1.38 17.77 -16.95
CA LEU A 28 0.99 17.24 -15.64
C LEU A 28 -0.27 17.94 -15.12
N ALA A 29 -0.38 19.25 -15.31
CA ALA A 29 -1.58 20.05 -15.02
C ALA A 29 -2.81 19.58 -15.82
N ALA A 30 -2.69 19.43 -17.14
CA ALA A 30 -3.78 18.93 -17.98
C ALA A 30 -4.19 17.48 -17.62
N HIS A 31 -3.21 16.64 -17.31
CA HIS A 31 -3.42 15.26 -16.84
C HIS A 31 -4.15 15.23 -15.50
N ALA A 32 -3.71 16.01 -14.50
CA ALA A 32 -4.37 16.09 -13.19
C ALA A 32 -5.84 16.55 -13.29
N VAL A 33 -6.12 17.52 -14.17
CA VAL A 33 -7.48 17.94 -14.49
C VAL A 33 -8.26 16.79 -15.14
N ALA A 34 -7.68 16.12 -16.14
CA ALA A 34 -8.34 15.02 -16.83
C ALA A 34 -8.68 13.87 -15.89
N ASP A 35 -7.78 13.50 -14.99
CA ASP A 35 -7.98 12.43 -14.02
C ASP A 35 -9.01 12.78 -12.95
N THR A 36 -8.97 14.01 -12.43
CA THR A 36 -10.01 14.51 -11.53
C THR A 36 -11.38 14.39 -12.19
N MET A 37 -11.49 14.76 -13.46
CA MET A 37 -12.74 14.72 -14.22
C MET A 37 -13.17 13.28 -14.56
N ARG A 38 -12.25 12.42 -15.00
CA ARG A 38 -12.53 10.99 -15.27
C ARG A 38 -12.97 10.25 -14.01
N SER A 39 -12.35 10.55 -12.87
CA SER A 39 -12.76 9.98 -11.58
C SER A 39 -14.21 10.36 -11.21
N GLY A 40 -14.69 11.48 -11.76
CA GLY A 40 -16.08 11.91 -11.65
C GLY A 40 -17.02 11.36 -12.72
N GLY A 41 -16.56 10.45 -13.59
CA GLY A 41 -17.33 9.84 -14.66
C GLY A 41 -17.32 10.59 -16.00
N ALA A 42 -16.44 11.59 -16.15
CA ALA A 42 -16.32 12.36 -17.39
C ALA A 42 -15.52 11.62 -18.48
N THR A 43 -15.93 11.79 -19.73
CA THR A 43 -15.06 11.44 -20.88
C THR A 43 -14.08 12.59 -21.09
N VAL A 44 -12.78 12.35 -20.93
CA VAL A 44 -11.76 13.40 -21.14
C VAL A 44 -10.74 12.96 -22.17
N THR A 45 -10.53 13.79 -23.17
CA THR A 45 -9.44 13.65 -24.14
C THR A 45 -8.39 14.71 -23.89
N LEU A 46 -7.12 14.27 -23.81
CA LEU A 46 -6.00 15.20 -23.79
C LEU A 46 -5.70 15.62 -25.22
N GLY A 47 -5.53 16.92 -25.41
CA GLY A 47 -5.31 17.52 -26.70
C GLY A 47 -4.17 18.54 -26.67
N GLU A 48 -4.07 19.25 -27.77
CA GLU A 48 -3.22 20.43 -27.88
C GLU A 48 -4.09 21.57 -28.39
N TYR A 49 -4.07 22.70 -27.67
CA TYR A 49 -4.78 23.91 -28.05
C TYR A 49 -3.81 25.08 -28.07
N ALA A 50 -3.67 25.72 -29.23
CA ALA A 50 -2.76 26.87 -29.41
C ALA A 50 -1.30 26.61 -28.99
N GLY A 51 -0.83 25.36 -29.09
CA GLY A 51 0.53 24.95 -28.68
C GLY A 51 0.66 24.55 -27.21
N TYR A 52 -0.44 24.59 -26.45
CA TYR A 52 -0.50 24.17 -25.05
C TYR A 52 -1.19 22.83 -24.90
N THR A 53 -0.79 22.02 -23.91
CA THR A 53 -1.51 20.78 -23.60
C THR A 53 -2.85 21.13 -22.96
N SER A 54 -3.95 20.58 -23.48
CA SER A 54 -5.30 20.84 -23.00
C SER A 54 -5.98 19.56 -22.53
N ALA A 55 -6.96 19.70 -21.63
CA ALA A 55 -7.90 18.65 -21.29
C ALA A 55 -9.28 19.02 -21.82
N GLU A 56 -9.80 18.25 -22.78
CA GLU A 56 -11.17 18.42 -23.30
C GLU A 56 -12.11 17.44 -22.61
N VAL A 57 -13.03 17.98 -21.82
CA VAL A 57 -14.02 17.25 -21.02
C VAL A 57 -15.33 17.20 -21.79
N HIS A 58 -15.71 16.04 -22.32
CA HIS A 58 -16.86 15.85 -23.21
C HIS A 58 -18.14 15.55 -22.43
N GLY A 59 -19.12 16.43 -22.56
CA GLY A 59 -20.53 16.32 -22.16
C GLY A 59 -21.27 15.16 -22.85
N ARG A 60 -22.39 14.71 -22.24
CA ARG A 60 -23.25 13.66 -22.82
C ARG A 60 -24.05 14.13 -24.04
N ASP A 61 -24.17 15.43 -24.22
CA ASP A 61 -24.88 16.10 -25.30
C ASP A 61 -23.97 16.50 -26.47
N GLY A 62 -22.70 16.10 -26.44
CA GLY A 62 -21.71 16.39 -27.47
C GLY A 62 -20.96 17.72 -27.29
N ARG A 63 -21.29 18.53 -26.28
CA ARG A 63 -20.49 19.71 -25.91
C ARG A 63 -19.22 19.28 -25.19
N ALA A 64 -18.14 20.05 -25.26
CA ALA A 64 -16.89 19.74 -24.56
C ALA A 64 -16.30 20.97 -23.88
N MET A 65 -15.91 20.88 -22.62
CA MET A 65 -15.16 21.94 -21.94
C MET A 65 -13.66 21.74 -22.18
N VAL A 66 -13.03 22.67 -22.87
CA VAL A 66 -11.58 22.71 -23.09
C VAL A 66 -10.95 23.47 -21.94
N ILE A 67 -10.12 22.80 -21.15
CA ILE A 67 -9.35 23.41 -20.07
C ILE A 67 -7.90 23.52 -20.53
N VAL A 68 -7.35 24.74 -20.49
CA VAL A 68 -5.96 25.02 -20.83
C VAL A 68 -5.31 25.66 -19.60
N PRO A 69 -4.26 25.06 -19.03
CA PRO A 69 -3.42 25.75 -18.06
C PRO A 69 -2.68 26.87 -18.79
N LEU A 70 -3.16 28.11 -18.69
CA LEU A 70 -2.46 29.27 -19.22
C LEU A 70 -1.54 29.88 -18.18
N TYR A 71 -0.43 30.40 -18.66
CA TYR A 71 0.66 30.89 -17.83
C TYR A 71 0.59 32.41 -17.82
N ASP A 72 -0.11 32.96 -16.84
CA ASP A 72 0.34 34.22 -16.23
C ASP A 72 0.56 33.93 -14.74
N TRP A 73 1.58 33.11 -14.48
CA TRP A 73 2.05 32.79 -13.14
C TRP A 73 3.19 33.76 -12.80
N GLU A 74 2.87 35.05 -12.66
CA GLU A 74 3.71 35.91 -11.83
C GLU A 74 3.31 35.61 -10.38
N PRO A 75 4.13 34.86 -9.61
CA PRO A 75 3.82 34.65 -8.19
C PRO A 75 3.69 36.03 -7.56
N ASP A 76 2.53 36.30 -6.97
CA ASP A 76 2.32 37.53 -6.22
C ASP A 76 3.50 37.67 -5.23
N PRO A 77 4.32 38.72 -5.34
CA PRO A 77 5.52 38.85 -4.52
C PRO A 77 5.20 38.95 -3.02
N GLU A 78 3.94 39.23 -2.64
CA GLU A 78 3.46 39.21 -1.26
C GLU A 78 2.96 37.83 -0.79
N LEU A 79 2.45 36.97 -1.70
CA LEU A 79 1.94 35.61 -1.39
C LEU A 79 2.97 34.49 -1.66
N GLY A 80 4.02 34.76 -2.44
CA GLY A 80 5.06 33.78 -2.78
C GLY A 80 4.52 32.59 -3.60
N LEU A 81 5.11 31.41 -3.39
CA LEU A 81 4.72 30.14 -4.05
C LEU A 81 3.28 29.67 -3.73
N ALA A 82 2.52 30.41 -2.91
CA ALA A 82 1.16 30.07 -2.48
C ALA A 82 0.06 30.57 -3.42
N SER A 83 0.38 31.28 -4.50
CA SER A 83 -0.59 31.65 -5.54
C SER A 83 -0.56 30.60 -6.67
N PRO A 84 -1.53 29.68 -6.77
CA PRO A 84 -1.60 28.73 -7.88
C PRO A 84 -1.99 29.51 -9.15
N GLY A 85 -1.23 29.33 -10.23
CA GLY A 85 -1.45 30.07 -11.48
C GLY A 85 -2.91 30.04 -11.98
N THR A 86 -3.26 31.06 -12.76
CA THR A 86 -4.58 31.24 -13.39
C THR A 86 -4.86 30.13 -14.41
N TRP A 87 -6.08 29.62 -14.47
CA TRP A 87 -6.49 28.67 -15.51
C TRP A 87 -7.50 29.35 -16.43
N GLU A 88 -7.42 29.05 -17.72
CA GLU A 88 -8.48 29.41 -18.64
C GLU A 88 -9.21 28.15 -19.11
N TYR A 89 -10.52 28.25 -19.19
CA TYR A 89 -11.35 27.23 -19.81
C TYR A 89 -12.29 27.85 -20.84
N ALA A 90 -12.60 27.12 -21.90
CA ALA A 90 -13.61 27.49 -22.87
C ALA A 90 -14.57 26.33 -23.05
N VAL A 91 -15.84 26.62 -23.29
CA VAL A 91 -16.83 25.58 -23.62
C VAL A 91 -16.95 25.53 -25.14
N ARG A 92 -16.74 24.35 -25.70
CA ARG A 92 -17.00 24.03 -27.10
C ARG A 92 -18.41 23.47 -27.21
N ASP A 93 -19.22 24.03 -28.09
CA ASP A 93 -20.55 23.53 -28.42
C ASP A 93 -20.45 22.24 -29.27
N ALA A 94 -21.56 21.54 -29.45
CA ALA A 94 -21.63 20.26 -30.16
C ALA A 94 -21.23 20.34 -31.64
N ASP A 95 -21.27 21.54 -32.23
CA ASP A 95 -20.81 21.81 -33.59
C ASP A 95 -19.31 22.13 -33.69
N GLY A 96 -18.61 22.15 -32.54
CA GLY A 96 -17.20 22.45 -32.43
C GLY A 96 -16.86 23.94 -32.26
N GLY A 97 -17.87 24.84 -32.29
CA GLY A 97 -17.70 26.26 -32.03
C GLY A 97 -17.42 26.54 -30.55
N LEU A 98 -16.58 27.53 -30.25
CA LEU A 98 -16.38 27.95 -28.85
C LEU A 98 -17.53 28.89 -28.45
N LEU A 99 -18.17 28.59 -27.33
CA LEU A 99 -19.23 29.39 -26.75
C LEU A 99 -18.65 30.68 -26.16
N PRO A 100 -19.28 31.83 -26.42
CA PRO A 100 -18.85 33.09 -25.83
C PRO A 100 -19.12 33.13 -24.33
N ARG A 101 -18.33 33.94 -23.61
CA ARG A 101 -18.50 34.22 -22.17
C ARG A 101 -19.95 34.67 -21.88
N PRO A 102 -20.66 34.05 -20.92
CA PRO A 102 -22.01 34.48 -20.51
C PRO A 102 -22.05 35.88 -19.89
N ASP A 103 -20.93 36.34 -19.32
CA ASP A 103 -20.79 37.59 -18.56
C ASP A 103 -20.19 38.76 -19.38
N GLY A 104 -19.62 38.50 -20.56
CA GLY A 104 -19.26 39.50 -21.56
C GLY A 104 -18.09 40.44 -21.23
N VAL A 105 -17.29 40.16 -20.20
CA VAL A 105 -16.13 41.00 -19.83
C VAL A 105 -14.84 40.34 -20.31
N ASP A 106 -14.05 41.05 -21.11
CA ASP A 106 -12.71 40.67 -21.55
C ASP A 106 -11.69 41.36 -20.63
N THR A 107 -11.12 40.60 -19.69
CA THR A 107 -10.20 41.13 -18.68
C THR A 107 -8.72 41.03 -19.07
N PHE A 108 -8.35 40.24 -20.09
CA PHE A 108 -6.94 39.94 -20.38
C PHE A 108 -6.56 39.88 -21.88
N GLY A 109 -7.46 40.18 -22.81
CA GLY A 109 -7.15 40.17 -24.24
C GLY A 109 -7.03 38.77 -24.86
N CYS A 110 -7.30 37.72 -24.08
CA CYS A 110 -7.64 36.40 -24.58
C CYS A 110 -9.08 36.45 -25.11
N ALA A 111 -9.30 35.99 -26.35
CA ALA A 111 -10.55 36.15 -27.08
C ALA A 111 -11.82 35.84 -26.25
N SER A 112 -12.93 36.50 -26.57
CA SER A 112 -14.28 36.53 -25.94
C SER A 112 -15.01 35.19 -25.68
N ILE A 113 -14.28 34.09 -25.71
CA ILE A 113 -14.67 32.67 -25.67
C ILE A 113 -14.02 31.92 -24.51
N TRP A 114 -13.02 32.49 -23.84
CA TRP A 114 -12.35 31.88 -22.68
C TRP A 114 -12.82 32.51 -21.37
N HIS A 115 -13.12 31.66 -20.39
CA HIS A 115 -13.30 32.02 -19.01
C HIS A 115 -11.94 31.97 -18.31
N ALA A 116 -11.36 33.13 -18.02
CA ALA A 116 -10.36 33.24 -16.97
C ALA A 116 -11.07 33.02 -15.63
N GLY A 117 -10.69 31.97 -14.92
CA GLY A 117 -10.93 31.91 -13.48
C GLY A 117 -9.75 32.54 -12.80
N ASP A 118 -9.95 33.64 -12.04
CA ASP A 118 -8.94 34.23 -11.13
C ASP A 118 -8.52 33.28 -9.99
N PHE A 119 -8.94 32.03 -10.08
CA PHE A 119 -8.91 31.05 -9.03
C PHE A 119 -8.28 29.82 -9.66
N GLY A 120 -6.97 29.68 -9.48
CA GLY A 120 -6.37 28.36 -9.51
C GLY A 120 -7.20 27.44 -8.62
N LEU A 121 -7.34 26.17 -9.02
CA LEU A 121 -7.75 25.13 -8.09
C LEU A 121 -6.92 25.36 -6.81
N GLN A 122 -7.52 25.96 -5.78
CA GLN A 122 -6.88 26.13 -4.48
C GLN A 122 -7.00 24.77 -3.85
N LEU A 123 -6.04 23.93 -4.21
CA LEU A 123 -6.02 22.53 -3.85
C LEU A 123 -5.85 22.35 -2.34
N ASP A 124 -5.61 23.43 -1.59
CA ASP A 124 -5.55 23.58 -0.13
C ASP A 124 -6.87 24.05 0.53
N GLU A 125 -7.81 24.64 -0.21
CA GLU A 125 -9.12 25.05 0.29
C GLU A 125 -10.20 24.00 -0.07
N GLY A 126 -10.40 23.03 0.82
CA GLY A 126 -11.30 21.88 0.62
C GLY A 126 -12.77 22.19 0.25
N THR A 127 -13.44 21.16 -0.31
CA THR A 127 -14.90 20.97 -0.57
C THR A 127 -15.72 22.04 -1.33
N ASP A 128 -15.41 23.32 -1.24
CA ASP A 128 -16.23 24.40 -1.82
C ASP A 128 -15.91 24.66 -3.31
N GLN A 129 -14.64 24.48 -3.72
CA GLN A 129 -14.25 24.61 -5.13
C GLN A 129 -14.64 23.41 -5.97
N HIS A 130 -14.63 22.21 -5.36
CA HIS A 130 -15.19 21.00 -5.95
C HIS A 130 -16.70 21.20 -6.21
N HIS A 131 -17.41 21.83 -5.28
CA HIS A 131 -18.81 22.26 -5.47
C HIS A 131 -18.99 23.29 -6.58
N HIS A 132 -18.08 24.26 -6.76
CA HIS A 132 -18.19 25.26 -7.82
C HIS A 132 -18.01 24.63 -9.21
N MET A 133 -17.00 23.79 -9.39
CA MET A 133 -16.76 23.06 -10.64
C MET A 133 -17.90 22.06 -10.92
N GLN A 134 -18.36 21.33 -9.90
CA GLN A 134 -19.52 20.46 -9.99
C GLN A 134 -20.79 21.22 -10.35
N LYS A 135 -21.02 22.40 -9.77
CA LYS A 135 -22.15 23.27 -10.09
C LYS A 135 -22.06 23.80 -11.51
N LEU A 136 -20.88 24.24 -11.96
CA LEU A 136 -20.64 24.68 -13.33
C LEU A 136 -20.91 23.54 -14.34
N MET A 137 -20.46 22.32 -14.03
CA MET A 137 -20.69 21.13 -14.84
C MET A 137 -22.15 20.64 -14.79
N ALA A 138 -22.83 20.77 -13.65
CA ALA A 138 -24.25 20.48 -13.53
C ALA A 138 -25.10 21.49 -14.32
N ASP A 139 -24.82 22.78 -14.17
CA ASP A 139 -25.55 23.88 -14.79
C ASP A 139 -25.30 23.95 -16.32
N LEU A 140 -24.07 23.68 -16.77
CA LEU A 140 -23.71 23.75 -18.20
C LEU A 140 -23.84 22.41 -18.93
N LEU A 141 -23.53 21.28 -18.30
CA LEU A 141 -23.41 19.96 -18.96
C LEU A 141 -24.37 18.89 -18.40
N GLY A 142 -25.16 19.19 -17.36
CA GLY A 142 -26.23 18.33 -16.85
C GLY A 142 -25.77 17.07 -16.10
N TRP A 143 -24.66 17.11 -15.38
CA TRP A 143 -24.02 15.94 -14.77
C TRP A 143 -24.20 15.79 -13.25
N ALA A 144 -24.17 14.53 -12.79
CA ALA A 144 -24.04 14.11 -11.40
C ALA A 144 -22.95 13.02 -11.29
N LEU A 145 -22.08 13.13 -10.29
CA LEU A 145 -20.86 12.34 -10.12
C LEU A 145 -21.17 10.86 -9.78
N VAL A 146 -20.48 9.92 -10.42
CA VAL A 146 -20.43 8.49 -10.01
C VAL A 146 -18.96 8.09 -9.85
N LEU A 147 -18.67 7.36 -8.78
CA LEU A 147 -17.32 6.93 -8.34
C LEU A 147 -16.54 6.19 -9.45
N GLY A 148 -15.22 6.40 -9.46
CA GLY A 148 -14.31 6.07 -10.57
C GLY A 148 -13.97 4.59 -10.76
N ALA A 149 -13.59 4.24 -12.00
CA ALA A 149 -13.35 2.88 -12.50
C ALA A 149 -12.12 2.14 -11.92
N ASN A 150 -11.34 2.78 -11.05
CA ASN A 150 -10.10 2.24 -10.48
C ASN A 150 -10.13 2.14 -8.95
N ASP A 151 -11.24 2.47 -8.31
CA ASP A 151 -11.46 2.11 -6.90
C ASP A 151 -11.49 0.56 -6.79
N PRO A 152 -11.04 -0.03 -5.67
CA PRO A 152 -11.16 -1.47 -5.49
C PRO A 152 -12.61 -1.89 -5.77
N LEU A 153 -12.80 -2.98 -6.52
CA LEU A 153 -14.10 -3.46 -7.01
C LEU A 153 -15.11 -3.81 -5.91
N GLY A 154 -14.76 -3.55 -4.64
CA GLY A 154 -15.44 -3.97 -3.43
C GLY A 154 -14.57 -4.95 -2.64
N ARG A 155 -15.10 -5.39 -1.50
CA ARG A 155 -14.58 -6.57 -0.80
C ARG A 155 -14.80 -7.80 -1.69
N VAL A 156 -13.90 -8.78 -1.58
CA VAL A 156 -14.04 -10.09 -2.22
C VAL A 156 -15.37 -10.72 -1.82
N ALA A 157 -16.08 -11.32 -2.77
CA ALA A 157 -17.12 -12.28 -2.46
C ALA A 157 -16.49 -13.67 -2.29
N PRO A 158 -16.86 -14.47 -1.27
CA PRO A 158 -16.37 -15.84 -1.11
C PRO A 158 -16.49 -16.64 -2.43
N GLY A 159 -15.41 -17.27 -2.86
CA GLY A 159 -15.40 -18.07 -4.09
C GLY A 159 -15.32 -17.26 -5.39
N GLN A 160 -15.04 -15.95 -5.35
CA GLN A 160 -14.80 -15.15 -6.55
C GLN A 160 -13.53 -15.60 -7.27
N GLN A 161 -13.50 -15.65 -8.62
CA GLN A 161 -12.30 -16.12 -9.31
C GLN A 161 -11.20 -15.06 -9.27
N ALA A 162 -9.96 -15.47 -8.99
CA ALA A 162 -8.82 -14.56 -9.03
C ALA A 162 -8.61 -13.97 -10.45
N THR A 163 -9.01 -14.69 -11.51
CA THR A 163 -8.98 -14.19 -12.89
C THR A 163 -9.97 -13.08 -13.19
N ASP A 164 -10.97 -12.85 -12.33
CA ASP A 164 -11.90 -11.72 -12.46
C ASP A 164 -11.21 -10.38 -12.16
N TYR A 165 -10.07 -10.41 -11.46
CA TYR A 165 -9.23 -9.24 -11.22
C TYR A 165 -8.29 -9.03 -12.43
N ALA A 166 -8.62 -8.04 -13.24
CA ALA A 166 -7.89 -7.77 -14.47
C ALA A 166 -6.42 -7.41 -14.18
N VAL A 167 -5.49 -7.99 -14.94
CA VAL A 167 -4.04 -7.69 -14.86
C VAL A 167 -3.71 -6.34 -15.50
N ASP A 168 -4.59 -5.85 -16.37
CA ASP A 168 -4.49 -4.55 -17.02
C ASP A 168 -5.75 -3.72 -16.75
N PRO A 169 -5.64 -2.38 -16.66
CA PRO A 169 -4.39 -1.61 -16.74
C PRO A 169 -3.46 -1.88 -15.54
N TYR A 170 -2.14 -1.82 -15.78
CA TYR A 170 -1.13 -2.00 -14.72
C TYR A 170 -1.34 -0.98 -13.58
N PRO A 171 -1.16 -1.35 -12.29
CA PRO A 171 -0.63 -2.63 -11.79
C PRO A 171 -1.60 -3.82 -11.81
N GLY A 172 -2.84 -3.63 -12.25
CA GLY A 172 -3.91 -4.60 -12.19
C GLY A 172 -4.89 -4.28 -11.06
N GLN A 173 -6.09 -4.86 -11.15
CA GLN A 173 -7.12 -4.74 -10.13
C GLN A 173 -6.75 -5.56 -8.89
N ARG A 174 -7.14 -5.03 -7.73
CA ARG A 174 -7.02 -5.71 -6.45
C ARG A 174 -8.32 -5.55 -5.66
N PRO A 175 -8.67 -6.52 -4.82
CA PRO A 175 -9.81 -6.38 -3.93
C PRO A 175 -9.52 -5.41 -2.78
N TYR A 176 -10.59 -4.96 -2.12
CA TYR A 176 -10.49 -4.29 -0.83
C TYR A 176 -10.36 -5.32 0.31
N GLY A 177 -9.43 -5.07 1.23
CA GLY A 177 -9.22 -5.92 2.41
C GLY A 177 -8.36 -7.16 2.13
N SER A 178 -8.17 -7.96 3.17
CA SER A 178 -7.35 -9.17 3.12
C SER A 178 -8.04 -10.31 2.36
N VAL A 179 -7.27 -11.14 1.66
CA VAL A 179 -7.76 -12.26 0.83
C VAL A 179 -6.79 -13.44 0.87
N VAL A 180 -7.31 -14.65 0.78
CA VAL A 180 -6.54 -15.85 0.45
C VAL A 180 -7.03 -16.43 -0.87
N ILE A 181 -6.09 -16.84 -1.72
CA ILE A 181 -6.37 -17.49 -3.01
C ILE A 181 -6.14 -18.99 -2.81
N ASP A 182 -7.15 -19.83 -3.05
CA ASP A 182 -7.06 -21.28 -2.93
C ASP A 182 -6.33 -21.95 -4.10
N ASP A 183 -6.14 -23.27 -4.03
CA ASP A 183 -5.43 -24.07 -5.04
C ASP A 183 -6.14 -24.13 -6.40
N ALA A 184 -7.45 -23.86 -6.43
CA ALA A 184 -8.26 -23.75 -7.64
C ALA A 184 -8.31 -22.32 -8.20
N GLY A 185 -7.71 -21.34 -7.51
CA GLY A 185 -7.65 -19.95 -7.92
C GLY A 185 -8.88 -19.12 -7.54
N PHE A 186 -9.67 -19.56 -6.55
CA PHE A 186 -10.74 -18.75 -5.97
C PHE A 186 -10.24 -17.92 -4.80
N CYS A 187 -10.77 -16.70 -4.71
CA CYS A 187 -10.48 -15.73 -3.66
C CYS A 187 -11.49 -15.88 -2.51
N TRP A 188 -10.98 -15.89 -1.29
CA TRP A 188 -11.76 -15.96 -0.06
C TRP A 188 -11.42 -14.78 0.84
N PRO A 189 -12.42 -14.04 1.36
CA PRO A 189 -12.18 -12.93 2.27
C PRO A 189 -11.47 -13.40 3.54
N VAL A 190 -10.46 -12.63 3.94
CA VAL A 190 -9.78 -12.81 5.22
C VAL A 190 -10.06 -11.57 6.07
N SER A 191 -10.31 -11.75 7.36
CA SER A 191 -10.51 -10.64 8.29
C SER A 191 -9.74 -10.88 9.58
N PRO A 192 -9.29 -9.81 10.26
CA PRO A 192 -8.76 -9.92 11.61
C PRO A 192 -9.77 -10.58 12.55
N ASP A 193 -9.34 -11.62 13.27
CA ASP A 193 -10.10 -12.24 14.35
C ASP A 193 -9.11 -12.73 15.42
N GLU A 194 -8.85 -11.88 16.41
CA GLU A 194 -7.92 -12.17 17.50
C GLU A 194 -8.41 -13.30 18.43
N ALA A 195 -9.67 -13.76 18.29
CA ALA A 195 -10.14 -14.96 18.98
C ALA A 195 -9.64 -16.26 18.30
N GLN A 196 -9.25 -16.18 17.03
CA GLN A 196 -8.67 -17.32 16.32
C GLN A 196 -7.20 -17.50 16.67
N PRO A 197 -6.69 -18.74 16.68
CA PRO A 197 -5.27 -19.01 16.81
C PRO A 197 -4.42 -18.17 15.85
N SER A 198 -4.68 -18.19 14.54
CA SER A 198 -3.84 -17.41 13.60
C SER A 198 -3.96 -15.87 13.78
N GLY A 199 -4.94 -15.37 14.53
CA GLY A 199 -5.33 -13.95 14.55
C GLY A 199 -6.16 -13.51 13.35
N TRP A 200 -6.47 -14.44 12.44
CA TRP A 200 -7.18 -14.21 11.19
C TRP A 200 -8.23 -15.30 10.96
N ALA A 201 -9.32 -14.91 10.31
CA ALA A 201 -10.37 -15.83 9.89
C ALA A 201 -10.65 -15.70 8.39
N VAL A 202 -10.85 -16.84 7.74
CA VAL A 202 -11.38 -16.93 6.37
C VAL A 202 -12.90 -16.98 6.47
N SER A 203 -13.58 -16.07 5.80
CA SER A 203 -15.04 -16.05 5.76
C SER A 203 -15.55 -16.91 4.59
N GLY A 204 -16.33 -17.95 4.91
CA GLY A 204 -17.16 -18.67 3.94
C GLY A 204 -18.57 -18.11 3.85
N ASP A 205 -19.46 -18.84 3.19
CA ASP A 205 -20.87 -18.43 3.02
C ASP A 205 -21.67 -18.44 4.33
N GLU A 206 -21.37 -19.39 5.24
CA GLU A 206 -22.13 -19.59 6.48
C GLU A 206 -21.29 -19.48 7.76
N ASP A 207 -19.99 -19.79 7.69
CA ASP A 207 -19.09 -19.83 8.85
C ASP A 207 -17.72 -19.19 8.55
N SER A 208 -17.06 -18.71 9.60
CA SER A 208 -15.66 -18.27 9.56
C SER A 208 -14.75 -19.32 10.19
N VAL A 209 -13.61 -19.61 9.57
CA VAL A 209 -12.61 -20.57 10.09
C VAL A 209 -11.27 -19.89 10.29
N CYS A 210 -10.49 -20.32 11.28
CA CYS A 210 -9.11 -19.87 11.48
C CYS A 210 -8.29 -20.04 10.19
N LEU A 211 -7.52 -19.02 9.79
CA LEU A 211 -6.75 -19.06 8.54
C LEU A 211 -5.70 -20.19 8.52
N ASP A 212 -4.99 -20.44 9.62
CA ASP A 212 -4.02 -21.54 9.68
C ASP A 212 -4.70 -22.92 9.58
N GLU A 213 -5.90 -23.08 10.17
CA GLU A 213 -6.68 -24.31 10.02
C GLU A 213 -7.15 -24.50 8.58
N TRP A 214 -7.59 -23.42 7.93
CA TRP A 214 -7.94 -23.41 6.52
C TRP A 214 -6.75 -23.80 5.64
N LEU A 215 -5.58 -23.18 5.84
CA LEU A 215 -4.35 -23.50 5.09
C LEU A 215 -3.93 -24.96 5.26
N ALA A 216 -4.10 -25.53 6.46
CA ALA A 216 -3.80 -26.93 6.73
C ALA A 216 -4.66 -27.89 5.89
N THR A 217 -5.91 -27.52 5.55
CA THR A 217 -6.76 -28.34 4.66
C THR A 217 -6.21 -28.47 3.24
N PHE A 218 -5.38 -27.52 2.81
CA PHE A 218 -4.66 -27.53 1.53
C PHE A 218 -3.22 -28.06 1.68
N GLY A 219 -2.81 -28.50 2.88
CA GLY A 219 -1.44 -28.91 3.16
C GLY A 219 -0.41 -27.78 3.04
N ALA A 220 -0.86 -26.53 3.19
CA ALA A 220 -0.02 -25.35 3.06
C ALA A 220 0.62 -24.95 4.41
N ALA A 221 1.76 -24.26 4.34
CA ALA A 221 2.44 -23.77 5.53
C ALA A 221 1.57 -22.74 6.29
N PRO A 222 1.59 -22.73 7.64
CA PRO A 222 0.89 -21.73 8.45
C PRO A 222 1.56 -20.35 8.33
N LEU A 223 0.88 -19.30 8.81
CA LEU A 223 1.42 -17.93 8.78
C LEU A 223 2.78 -17.78 9.46
N ALA A 224 3.04 -18.55 10.52
CA ALA A 224 4.29 -18.45 11.29
C ALA A 224 5.54 -18.98 10.59
N GLU A 225 5.36 -19.69 9.47
CA GLU A 225 6.44 -20.17 8.59
C GLU A 225 6.61 -19.30 7.34
N ARG A 226 5.71 -18.33 7.13
CA ARG A 226 5.67 -17.48 5.96
C ARG A 226 6.42 -16.16 6.17
N ILE A 227 7.03 -15.68 5.10
CA ILE A 227 7.79 -14.44 5.05
C ILE A 227 6.84 -13.28 4.70
N PRO A 228 6.71 -12.25 5.56
CA PRO A 228 5.91 -11.07 5.24
C PRO A 228 6.60 -10.26 4.13
N LEU A 229 6.00 -10.21 2.95
CA LEU A 229 6.49 -9.49 1.77
C LEU A 229 5.50 -8.40 1.35
N VAL A 230 5.93 -7.14 1.30
CA VAL A 230 5.10 -6.02 0.83
C VAL A 230 4.88 -6.12 -0.69
N GLY A 231 3.61 -6.25 -1.09
CA GLY A 231 3.11 -6.13 -2.45
C GLY A 231 2.45 -4.78 -2.67
N TYR A 232 3.21 -3.83 -3.24
CA TYR A 232 2.73 -2.47 -3.56
C TYR A 232 2.46 -2.23 -5.06
N GLY A 233 2.76 -3.23 -5.89
CA GLY A 233 2.59 -3.19 -7.34
C GLY A 233 1.73 -4.35 -7.84
N SER A 234 2.05 -4.90 -9.00
CA SER A 234 1.21 -5.90 -9.65
C SER A 234 1.07 -7.22 -8.89
N ASN A 235 2.00 -7.54 -7.98
CA ASN A 235 1.88 -8.76 -7.16
C ASN A 235 0.76 -8.67 -6.11
N ALA A 236 0.16 -7.50 -5.91
CA ALA A 236 -1.05 -7.36 -5.09
C ALA A 236 -2.34 -7.80 -5.82
N SER A 237 -2.27 -8.06 -7.13
CA SER A 237 -3.44 -8.44 -7.94
C SER A 237 -3.59 -9.97 -7.97
N PRO A 238 -4.74 -10.54 -7.54
CA PRO A 238 -4.97 -11.99 -7.61
C PRO A 238 -4.82 -12.57 -9.02
N GLY A 239 -5.33 -11.88 -10.04
CA GLY A 239 -5.19 -12.31 -11.44
C GLY A 239 -3.73 -12.35 -11.88
N LYS A 240 -2.90 -11.43 -11.36
CA LYS A 240 -1.46 -11.42 -11.63
C LYS A 240 -0.73 -12.56 -10.91
N VAL A 241 -1.12 -12.88 -9.67
CA VAL A 241 -0.58 -14.02 -8.91
C VAL A 241 -0.75 -15.32 -9.72
N LEU A 242 -1.95 -15.55 -10.27
CA LEU A 242 -2.23 -16.68 -11.15
C LEU A 242 -1.43 -16.62 -12.45
N ALA A 243 -1.43 -15.47 -13.13
CA ALA A 243 -0.72 -15.31 -14.41
C ALA A 243 0.80 -15.53 -14.29
N ASN A 244 1.38 -15.32 -13.10
CA ASN A 244 2.78 -15.57 -12.81
C ASN A 244 3.10 -17.06 -12.55
N GLY A 245 2.08 -17.90 -12.37
CA GLY A 245 2.23 -19.29 -11.93
C GLY A 245 2.76 -19.38 -10.49
N THR A 246 2.33 -18.46 -9.63
CA THR A 246 2.68 -18.48 -8.20
C THR A 246 2.02 -19.71 -7.54
N PRO A 247 2.76 -20.49 -6.74
CA PRO A 247 2.17 -21.57 -5.95
C PRO A 247 1.00 -21.08 -5.09
N LEU A 248 -0.01 -21.93 -4.92
CA LEU A 248 -1.22 -21.68 -4.16
C LEU A 248 -1.35 -22.73 -3.04
N PRO A 249 -2.02 -22.41 -1.93
CA PRO A 249 -2.71 -21.16 -1.64
C PRO A 249 -1.79 -19.98 -1.34
N SER A 250 -2.22 -18.76 -1.72
CA SER A 250 -1.47 -17.51 -1.52
C SER A 250 -2.24 -16.55 -0.62
N VAL A 251 -1.61 -16.03 0.43
CA VAL A 251 -2.25 -15.20 1.47
C VAL A 251 -1.83 -13.75 1.31
N HIS A 252 -2.80 -12.85 1.18
CA HIS A 252 -2.61 -11.41 0.96
C HIS A 252 -3.34 -10.65 2.08
N LEU A 253 -2.59 -10.12 3.04
CA LEU A 253 -3.15 -9.35 4.14
C LEU A 253 -3.12 -7.87 3.76
N ALA A 254 -4.27 -7.20 3.81
CA ALA A 254 -4.33 -5.77 3.55
C ALA A 254 -3.47 -5.00 4.55
N CYS A 255 -2.82 -3.95 4.06
CA CYS A 255 -2.00 -3.08 4.89
C CYS A 255 -2.00 -1.65 4.37
N THR A 256 -1.68 -0.73 5.26
CA THR A 256 -1.33 0.64 4.91
C THR A 256 0.18 0.80 5.00
N MET A 257 0.78 1.42 3.99
CA MET A 257 2.15 1.89 4.01
C MET A 257 2.16 3.37 4.36
N GLU A 258 2.88 3.76 5.41
CA GLU A 258 3.06 5.14 5.86
C GLU A 258 4.52 5.56 5.62
N ASP A 259 4.73 6.82 5.22
CA ASP A 259 6.02 7.40 4.82
C ASP A 259 6.71 6.66 3.66
N LEU A 260 5.98 5.80 2.94
CA LEU A 260 6.42 4.99 1.81
C LEU A 260 5.40 5.07 0.70
N ALA A 261 5.85 5.07 -0.54
CA ALA A 261 4.95 5.10 -1.69
C ALA A 261 5.43 4.21 -2.83
N SER A 262 4.48 3.65 -3.57
CA SER A 262 4.72 3.07 -4.88
C SER A 262 5.00 4.20 -5.88
N VAL A 263 6.17 4.15 -6.50
CA VAL A 263 6.67 5.18 -7.43
C VAL A 263 6.92 4.56 -8.78
N TRP A 264 6.56 5.24 -9.85
CA TRP A 264 6.85 4.75 -11.20
C TRP A 264 8.36 4.59 -11.41
N CYS A 265 8.77 3.55 -12.14
CA CYS A 265 10.15 3.33 -12.52
C CYS A 265 10.56 4.20 -13.71
N THR A 266 11.84 4.53 -13.82
CA THR A 266 12.38 5.29 -14.96
C THR A 266 12.30 4.54 -16.30
N GLY A 267 12.30 3.20 -16.34
CA GLY A 267 12.32 2.41 -17.56
C GLY A 267 11.14 1.44 -17.72
N ASP A 268 11.03 0.82 -18.90
CA ASP A 268 9.96 -0.14 -19.23
C ASP A 268 10.30 -1.59 -18.89
N THR A 269 9.26 -2.41 -18.84
CA THR A 269 9.33 -3.86 -18.99
C THR A 269 9.45 -4.24 -20.46
N ALA A 270 9.82 -5.50 -20.76
CA ALA A 270 9.83 -6.00 -22.14
C ALA A 270 8.44 -5.94 -22.82
N ALA A 271 7.35 -5.94 -22.03
CA ALA A 271 5.98 -5.76 -22.49
C ALA A 271 5.60 -4.28 -22.69
N GLY A 272 6.57 -3.36 -22.59
CA GLY A 272 6.39 -1.93 -22.75
C GLY A 272 5.70 -1.23 -21.59
N ARG A 273 5.37 -1.90 -20.48
CA ARG A 273 4.77 -1.29 -19.28
C ARG A 273 5.83 -0.59 -18.44
N THR A 274 5.56 0.60 -17.94
CA THR A 274 6.36 1.24 -16.89
C THR A 274 5.97 0.58 -15.56
N PRO A 275 6.84 -0.19 -14.89
CA PRO A 275 6.48 -0.78 -13.61
C PRO A 275 6.67 0.23 -12.48
N VAL A 276 6.32 -0.16 -11.26
CA VAL A 276 6.59 0.62 -10.04
C VAL A 276 7.72 0.04 -9.21
N THR A 277 8.35 0.88 -8.40
CA THR A 277 9.23 0.54 -7.29
C THR A 277 8.76 1.26 -6.02
N LEU A 278 9.54 1.23 -4.95
CA LEU A 278 9.22 1.87 -3.68
C LEU A 278 10.17 3.06 -3.44
N ASP A 279 9.65 4.10 -2.79
CA ASP A 279 10.44 5.26 -2.35
C ASP A 279 9.95 5.75 -0.98
N VAL A 280 10.79 6.50 -0.26
CA VAL A 280 10.42 7.17 1.00
C VAL A 280 9.76 8.49 0.66
N VAL A 281 8.53 8.67 1.16
CA VAL A 281 7.71 9.86 0.92
C VAL A 281 7.05 10.25 2.23
N THR A 282 7.72 11.08 3.02
CA THR A 282 7.24 11.50 4.34
C THR A 282 5.84 12.11 4.28
N GLY A 283 4.96 11.67 5.18
CA GLY A 283 3.56 12.10 5.27
C GLY A 283 2.64 11.46 4.24
N HIS A 284 3.16 10.64 3.30
CA HIS A 284 2.32 9.88 2.38
C HIS A 284 1.80 8.61 3.06
N SER A 285 0.58 8.22 2.67
CA SER A 285 -0.05 6.98 3.09
C SER A 285 -0.73 6.34 1.89
N GLU A 286 -0.50 5.04 1.69
CA GLU A 286 -1.22 4.28 0.66
C GLU A 286 -1.52 2.85 1.06
N GLU A 287 -2.66 2.35 0.55
CA GLU A 287 -3.06 0.96 0.71
C GLU A 287 -2.18 0.04 -0.15
N ALA A 288 -1.78 -1.09 0.43
CA ALA A 288 -1.00 -2.16 -0.18
C ALA A 288 -1.46 -3.52 0.38
N VAL A 289 -0.69 -4.57 0.09
CA VAL A 289 -0.84 -5.86 0.75
C VAL A 289 0.49 -6.34 1.28
N VAL A 290 0.46 -7.14 2.35
CA VAL A 290 1.54 -8.03 2.74
C VAL A 290 1.18 -9.42 2.26
N VAL A 291 1.93 -9.91 1.28
CA VAL A 291 1.87 -11.31 0.86
C VAL A 291 2.65 -12.14 1.86
N MET A 292 1.99 -13.10 2.51
CA MET A 292 2.64 -14.01 3.45
C MET A 292 3.20 -15.20 2.66
N CYS A 293 4.41 -15.06 2.16
CA CYS A 293 5.00 -16.00 1.20
C CYS A 293 5.65 -17.19 1.88
N ASP A 294 5.34 -18.40 1.44
CA ASP A 294 6.22 -19.55 1.69
C ASP A 294 7.47 -19.53 0.79
N LEU A 295 8.38 -20.49 0.97
CA LEU A 295 9.61 -20.56 0.18
C LEU A 295 9.37 -20.86 -1.31
N ALA A 296 8.30 -21.56 -1.68
CA ALA A 296 7.98 -21.85 -3.07
C ALA A 296 7.44 -20.60 -3.78
N GLU A 297 6.60 -19.82 -3.10
CA GLU A 297 6.15 -18.49 -3.53
C GLU A 297 7.34 -17.55 -3.70
N MET A 298 8.24 -17.47 -2.71
CA MET A 298 9.43 -16.63 -2.80
C MET A 298 10.33 -16.96 -4.00
N ARG A 299 10.53 -18.24 -4.31
CA ARG A 299 11.30 -18.67 -5.49
C ARG A 299 10.64 -18.25 -6.80
N THR A 300 9.32 -18.28 -6.87
CA THR A 300 8.58 -17.81 -8.04
C THR A 300 8.68 -16.29 -8.17
N LEU A 301 8.52 -15.56 -7.09
CA LEU A 301 8.65 -14.10 -7.09
C LEU A 301 10.08 -13.66 -7.45
N ASP A 302 11.13 -14.31 -6.95
CA ASP A 302 12.51 -14.02 -7.33
C ASP A 302 12.73 -14.09 -8.85
N ARG A 303 12.09 -15.06 -9.51
CA ARG A 303 12.12 -15.25 -10.96
C ARG A 303 11.31 -14.18 -11.69
N VAL A 304 10.09 -13.91 -11.22
CA VAL A 304 9.20 -12.89 -11.81
C VAL A 304 9.81 -11.50 -11.72
N GLU A 305 10.38 -11.16 -10.57
CA GLU A 305 11.02 -9.88 -10.29
C GLU A 305 12.45 -9.78 -10.84
N GLY A 306 12.96 -10.86 -11.43
CA GLY A 306 14.27 -10.88 -12.08
C GLY A 306 15.42 -10.60 -11.11
N ARG A 307 15.33 -11.08 -9.86
CA ARG A 307 16.30 -10.82 -8.79
C ARG A 307 17.72 -11.27 -9.11
N SER A 308 17.87 -12.42 -9.78
CA SER A 308 19.18 -12.91 -10.23
C SER A 308 19.86 -11.96 -11.23
N SER A 309 19.06 -11.20 -11.97
CA SER A 309 19.52 -10.18 -12.92
C SER A 309 19.53 -8.78 -12.31
N ARG A 310 19.24 -8.63 -11.01
CA ARG A 310 19.16 -7.35 -10.30
C ARG A 310 18.08 -6.40 -10.84
N TRP A 311 17.07 -6.90 -11.57
CA TRP A 311 15.96 -6.03 -12.00
C TRP A 311 15.30 -5.40 -10.77
N TYR A 312 14.93 -6.25 -9.82
CA TYR A 312 14.64 -5.85 -8.45
C TYR A 312 15.60 -6.56 -7.48
N ASP A 313 15.92 -5.88 -6.39
CA ASP A 313 16.60 -6.41 -5.23
C ASP A 313 15.57 -6.69 -4.14
N LEU A 314 15.75 -7.79 -3.39
CA LEU A 314 14.96 -8.04 -2.18
C LEU A 314 15.63 -7.31 -1.02
N VAL A 315 14.89 -6.47 -0.30
CA VAL A 315 15.36 -5.74 0.89
C VAL A 315 14.50 -6.09 2.10
N LEU A 316 15.06 -5.93 3.30
CA LEU A 316 14.27 -5.82 4.53
C LEU A 316 14.08 -4.33 4.83
N LEU A 317 12.83 -3.87 4.88
CA LEU A 317 12.56 -2.45 5.07
C LEU A 317 13.02 -1.97 6.46
N ASN A 318 13.68 -0.82 6.50
CA ASN A 318 14.00 -0.08 7.72
C ASN A 318 13.29 1.28 7.78
N GLU A 319 12.82 1.75 6.62
CA GLU A 319 12.17 3.04 6.47
C GLU A 319 10.66 2.89 6.38
N GLY A 320 9.96 3.95 6.81
CA GLY A 320 8.51 4.01 6.88
C GLY A 320 7.86 2.96 7.79
N ARG A 321 6.56 2.76 7.59
CA ARG A 321 5.75 1.85 8.41
C ARG A 321 4.81 1.06 7.53
N VAL A 322 4.66 -0.22 7.85
CA VAL A 322 3.68 -1.10 7.23
C VAL A 322 2.77 -1.60 8.34
N VAL A 323 1.50 -1.24 8.28
CA VAL A 323 0.49 -1.55 9.30
C VAL A 323 -0.56 -2.45 8.69
N LEU A 324 -0.71 -3.67 9.22
CA LEU A 324 -1.71 -4.63 8.76
C LEU A 324 -3.13 -4.18 9.12
N GLU A 325 -4.15 -4.74 8.47
CA GLU A 325 -5.58 -4.48 8.74
C GLU A 325 -5.98 -4.71 10.22
N ASN A 326 -5.27 -5.59 10.95
CA ASN A 326 -5.46 -5.81 12.39
C ASN A 326 -4.77 -4.76 13.29
N GLY A 327 -4.14 -3.74 12.71
CA GLY A 327 -3.40 -2.69 13.39
C GLY A 327 -1.97 -3.07 13.81
N ALA A 328 -1.49 -4.27 13.48
CA ALA A 328 -0.12 -4.67 13.78
C ALA A 328 0.88 -3.98 12.83
N ARG A 329 1.82 -3.23 13.40
CA ARG A 329 2.97 -2.72 12.65
C ARG A 329 3.99 -3.83 12.40
N LEU A 330 4.37 -4.06 11.15
CA LEU A 330 5.51 -4.90 10.81
C LEU A 330 6.79 -4.07 10.83
N SER A 331 7.80 -4.58 11.53
CA SER A 331 9.03 -3.83 11.77
C SER A 331 9.91 -3.74 10.53
N ARG A 332 10.05 -4.86 9.80
CA ARG A 332 11.01 -5.00 8.70
C ARG A 332 10.51 -5.93 7.59
N PRO A 333 9.25 -5.79 7.11
CA PRO A 333 8.76 -6.70 6.09
C PRO A 333 9.66 -6.64 4.85
N ALA A 334 9.77 -7.76 4.16
CA ALA A 334 10.56 -7.83 2.95
C ALA A 334 9.88 -7.04 1.83
N ALA A 335 10.65 -6.50 0.87
CA ALA A 335 10.10 -5.86 -0.32
C ALA A 335 11.06 -6.03 -1.51
N TYR A 336 10.51 -6.16 -2.71
CA TYR A 336 11.31 -6.02 -3.93
C TYR A 336 11.44 -4.53 -4.25
N VAL A 337 12.63 -4.03 -4.54
CA VAL A 337 12.91 -2.62 -4.88
C VAL A 337 13.83 -2.55 -6.09
N GLY A 338 13.82 -1.47 -6.86
CA GLY A 338 14.54 -1.41 -8.13
C GLY A 338 16.05 -1.52 -7.98
N GLY A 339 16.64 -2.62 -8.45
CA GLY A 339 18.08 -2.88 -8.36
C GLY A 339 18.89 -2.35 -9.55
N ARG A 340 18.21 -2.01 -10.64
CA ARG A 340 18.78 -1.47 -11.89
C ARG A 340 18.38 -0.01 -12.11
N THR A 341 19.16 0.69 -12.93
CA THR A 341 18.88 2.09 -13.28
C THR A 341 17.48 2.28 -13.85
N GLU A 342 17.01 1.34 -14.68
CA GLU A 342 15.67 1.34 -15.30
C GLU A 342 14.52 1.01 -14.32
N ARG A 343 14.85 0.60 -13.11
CA ARG A 343 13.90 0.31 -12.02
C ARG A 343 14.00 1.30 -10.88
N ARG A 344 14.86 2.33 -10.99
CA ARG A 344 14.92 3.39 -9.99
C ARG A 344 13.62 4.19 -9.96
N PRO A 345 13.28 4.79 -8.80
CA PRO A 345 12.16 5.71 -8.70
C PRO A 345 12.31 6.85 -9.72
N MET A 346 11.26 7.08 -10.51
CA MET A 346 11.13 8.22 -11.39
C MET A 346 10.91 9.47 -10.55
N ARG A 347 11.64 10.53 -10.89
CA ARG A 347 11.51 11.83 -10.25
C ARG A 347 11.19 12.90 -11.27
N LEU A 348 10.39 13.87 -10.85
CA LEU A 348 10.01 15.06 -11.61
C LEU A 348 10.17 16.26 -10.69
N GLY A 349 10.98 17.25 -11.07
CA GLY A 349 11.32 18.35 -10.17
C GLY A 349 12.08 17.89 -8.91
N GLY A 350 12.83 16.78 -8.99
CA GLY A 350 13.48 16.13 -7.84
C GLY A 350 12.54 15.34 -6.92
N GLN A 351 11.22 15.46 -7.07
CA GLN A 351 10.22 14.76 -6.29
C GLN A 351 9.85 13.42 -6.92
N PRO A 352 9.57 12.34 -6.15
CA PRO A 352 9.12 11.08 -6.71
C PRO A 352 7.79 11.23 -7.48
N LEU A 353 7.60 10.50 -8.59
CA LEU A 353 6.30 10.46 -9.29
C LEU A 353 5.52 9.23 -8.84
N LEU A 354 4.50 9.40 -7.99
CA LEU A 354 3.80 8.27 -7.39
C LEU A 354 2.91 7.60 -8.41
N ARG A 355 2.67 6.31 -8.17
CA ARG A 355 1.71 5.51 -8.91
C ARG A 355 0.28 6.06 -8.77
N VAL A 356 -0.05 6.62 -7.62
CA VAL A 356 -1.40 7.14 -7.34
C VAL A 356 -1.68 8.49 -8.01
N ASP A 357 -0.65 9.20 -8.45
CA ASP A 357 -0.81 10.53 -9.04
C ASP A 357 -1.21 10.50 -10.51
N VAL A 358 -0.77 9.47 -11.24
CA VAL A 358 -0.91 9.36 -12.70
C VAL A 358 -1.02 7.90 -13.13
N ASP A 359 -1.76 7.64 -14.20
CA ASP A 359 -1.94 6.29 -14.72
C ASP A 359 -0.79 5.79 -15.63
N GLN A 360 -0.90 4.54 -16.10
CA GLN A 360 0.08 3.88 -16.97
C GLN A 360 0.30 4.56 -18.33
N ALA A 361 -0.74 5.11 -18.95
CA ALA A 361 -0.67 5.84 -20.21
C ALA A 361 -0.04 7.22 -19.99
N GLU A 362 -0.39 7.87 -18.88
CA GLU A 362 0.11 9.19 -18.52
C GLU A 362 1.60 9.18 -18.17
N VAL A 363 2.05 8.25 -17.33
CA VAL A 363 3.48 8.12 -17.01
C VAL A 363 4.31 7.83 -18.27
N ARG A 364 3.78 7.03 -19.21
CA ARG A 364 4.46 6.77 -20.49
C ARG A 364 4.57 8.05 -21.33
N ALA A 365 3.50 8.83 -21.41
CA ALA A 365 3.48 10.10 -22.13
C ALA A 365 4.48 11.09 -21.51
N LEU A 366 4.45 11.25 -20.18
CA LEU A 366 5.36 12.10 -19.41
C LEU A 366 6.82 11.72 -19.62
N ARG A 367 7.16 10.43 -19.49
CA ARG A 367 8.55 9.96 -19.61
C ARG A 367 9.17 10.28 -20.98
N SER A 368 8.40 10.19 -22.06
CA SER A 368 8.94 10.48 -23.41
C SER A 368 9.33 11.95 -23.61
N ARG A 369 8.93 12.84 -22.69
CA ARG A 369 9.03 14.28 -22.87
C ARG A 369 9.62 15.03 -21.68
N ILE A 370 9.99 14.31 -20.62
CA ILE A 370 10.67 14.83 -19.43
C ILE A 370 12.07 14.23 -19.39
N THR A 371 13.07 15.07 -19.13
CA THR A 371 14.39 14.58 -18.74
C THR A 371 14.28 14.06 -17.31
N THR A 372 13.97 12.78 -17.14
CA THR A 372 13.98 12.15 -15.83
C THR A 372 15.43 12.08 -15.36
N GLU A 373 15.82 12.95 -14.42
CA GLU A 373 17.10 12.77 -13.77
C GLU A 373 17.07 11.44 -13.00
N PRO A 374 17.97 10.50 -13.29
CA PRO A 374 18.11 9.32 -12.46
C PRO A 374 18.48 9.82 -11.05
N ALA A 375 17.83 9.30 -10.01
CA ALA A 375 18.23 9.57 -8.64
C ALA A 375 19.76 9.36 -8.52
N THR A 376 20.47 10.42 -8.10
CA THR A 376 21.94 10.44 -8.00
C THR A 376 22.45 9.47 -6.94
N SER A 377 21.59 9.04 -6.01
CA SER A 377 21.78 7.90 -5.11
C SER A 377 20.49 7.09 -4.98
N ALA A 378 20.58 5.76 -4.99
CA ALA A 378 19.46 4.93 -4.55
C ALA A 378 19.19 5.22 -3.06
N ILE A 379 17.92 5.36 -2.69
CA ILE A 379 17.54 5.51 -1.29
C ILE A 379 17.78 4.19 -0.57
N ASP A 380 18.43 4.26 0.58
CA ASP A 380 18.68 3.10 1.43
C ASP A 380 17.38 2.76 2.18
N LEU A 381 16.54 1.94 1.55
CA LEU A 381 15.31 1.43 2.16
C LEU A 381 15.59 0.35 3.22
N GLY A 382 16.84 -0.13 3.32
CA GLY A 382 17.27 -1.18 4.22
C GLY A 382 18.18 -2.21 3.56
N PRO A 383 18.68 -3.20 4.33
CA PRO A 383 19.68 -4.14 3.86
C PRO A 383 19.15 -5.01 2.72
N VAL A 384 19.96 -5.10 1.65
CA VAL A 384 19.71 -5.99 0.52
C VAL A 384 19.99 -7.44 0.94
N VAL A 385 19.00 -8.31 0.78
CA VAL A 385 19.15 -9.75 0.97
C VAL A 385 19.85 -10.34 -0.25
N ALA A 386 20.97 -11.03 -0.01
CA ALA A 386 21.77 -11.65 -1.08
C ALA A 386 20.93 -12.60 -1.96
N PRO A 387 21.10 -12.60 -3.30
CA PRO A 387 20.40 -13.54 -4.18
C PRO A 387 20.58 -15.00 -3.75
N GLY A 388 19.49 -15.78 -3.80
CA GLY A 388 19.48 -17.18 -3.35
C GLY A 388 19.32 -17.37 -1.84
N ARG A 389 19.33 -16.28 -1.06
CA ARG A 389 18.94 -16.26 0.36
C ARG A 389 17.55 -15.64 0.50
N TYR A 390 16.76 -16.19 1.41
CA TYR A 390 15.49 -15.62 1.88
C TYR A 390 15.61 -15.26 3.36
N PRO A 391 15.01 -14.15 3.80
CA PRO A 391 14.96 -13.83 5.22
C PRO A 391 14.09 -14.86 5.95
N ALA A 392 14.46 -15.21 7.17
CA ALA A 392 13.56 -15.95 8.05
C ALA A 392 12.41 -15.03 8.52
N PRO A 393 11.23 -15.57 8.89
CA PRO A 393 10.14 -14.76 9.45
C PRO A 393 10.58 -13.89 10.64
N GLY A 394 11.45 -14.41 11.51
CA GLY A 394 12.02 -13.67 12.64
C GLY A 394 12.87 -12.46 12.23
N GLU A 395 13.54 -12.48 11.08
CA GLU A 395 14.30 -11.32 10.58
C GLU A 395 13.38 -10.18 10.12
N CYS A 396 12.16 -10.51 9.69
CA CYS A 396 11.14 -9.54 9.26
C CYS A 396 10.39 -8.95 10.48
N VAL A 397 10.22 -9.75 11.52
CA VAL A 397 9.53 -9.38 12.77
C VAL A 397 10.42 -9.77 13.96
N PRO A 398 11.35 -8.88 14.38
CA PRO A 398 12.30 -9.16 15.46
C PRO A 398 11.70 -8.87 16.84
N TYR A 399 10.44 -9.25 17.06
CA TYR A 399 9.72 -9.01 18.30
C TYR A 399 9.08 -10.29 18.80
N VAL A 400 9.27 -10.57 20.09
CA VAL A 400 8.63 -11.71 20.78
C VAL A 400 7.88 -11.17 21.99
N PHE A 401 6.64 -11.62 22.19
CA PHE A 401 5.91 -11.35 23.43
C PHE A 401 5.95 -12.58 24.34
N VAL A 402 6.42 -12.36 25.56
CA VAL A 402 6.57 -13.41 26.59
C VAL A 402 5.68 -13.10 27.78
N TYR A 403 4.95 -14.11 28.25
CA TYR A 403 3.94 -13.95 29.32
C TYR A 403 4.16 -14.88 30.51
N GLY A 404 5.19 -15.74 30.47
CA GLY A 404 5.41 -16.81 31.43
C GLY A 404 6.85 -16.95 31.90
N THR A 405 7.36 -18.17 31.85
CA THR A 405 8.70 -18.55 32.31
C THR A 405 9.83 -17.83 31.56
N LEU A 406 9.55 -17.33 30.36
CA LEU A 406 10.44 -16.51 29.54
C LEU A 406 10.40 -15.01 29.87
N LYS A 407 9.62 -14.54 30.86
CA LYS A 407 9.65 -13.12 31.27
C LYS A 407 10.97 -12.78 32.00
N PRO A 408 11.45 -11.53 31.94
CA PRO A 408 12.58 -11.07 32.76
C PRO A 408 12.45 -11.50 34.23
N GLY A 409 13.54 -12.01 34.80
CA GLY A 409 13.59 -12.49 36.18
C GLY A 409 12.94 -13.86 36.43
N ASN A 410 12.40 -14.54 35.41
CA ASN A 410 11.85 -15.90 35.55
C ASN A 410 12.84 -16.97 35.09
N GLU A 411 12.54 -18.22 35.45
CA GLU A 411 13.43 -19.39 35.27
C GLU A 411 14.07 -19.53 33.87
N ARG A 412 13.35 -19.20 32.79
CA ARG A 412 13.83 -19.38 31.41
C ARG A 412 14.29 -18.09 30.74
N TRP A 413 14.30 -16.96 31.43
CA TRP A 413 14.75 -15.67 30.86
C TRP A 413 16.14 -15.76 30.23
N HIS A 414 17.05 -16.52 30.84
CA HIS A 414 18.42 -16.71 30.37
C HIS A 414 18.55 -17.29 28.95
N LEU A 415 17.50 -17.91 28.42
CA LEU A 415 17.45 -18.39 27.03
C LEU A 415 17.21 -17.24 26.04
N LEU A 416 16.45 -16.22 26.44
CA LEU A 416 16.07 -15.07 25.62
C LEU A 416 17.04 -13.89 25.80
N GLU A 417 17.55 -13.68 27.02
CA GLU A 417 18.43 -12.57 27.41
C GLU A 417 19.60 -12.29 26.43
N PRO A 418 20.33 -13.29 25.89
CA PRO A 418 21.43 -13.04 24.96
C PRO A 418 21.02 -12.41 23.63
N TYR A 419 19.73 -12.49 23.29
CA TYR A 419 19.16 -12.05 22.02
C TYR A 419 18.45 -10.71 22.11
N VAL A 420 18.43 -10.06 23.26
CA VAL A 420 17.66 -8.83 23.49
C VAL A 420 18.41 -7.60 22.97
N ALA A 421 17.74 -6.76 22.17
CA ALA A 421 18.32 -5.56 21.57
C ALA A 421 18.01 -4.25 22.33
N GLY A 422 17.10 -4.27 23.31
CA GLY A 422 16.64 -3.09 24.04
C GLY A 422 15.97 -3.43 25.37
N GLU A 423 15.43 -2.42 26.06
CA GLU A 423 14.70 -2.64 27.31
C GLU A 423 13.36 -3.35 27.02
N PRO A 424 13.06 -4.48 27.67
CA PRO A 424 11.78 -5.15 27.54
C PRO A 424 10.63 -4.25 28.02
N VAL A 425 9.50 -4.24 27.31
CA VAL A 425 8.37 -3.34 27.57
C VAL A 425 7.16 -4.12 28.07
N ASP A 426 6.65 -3.79 29.25
CA ASP A 426 5.40 -4.34 29.75
C ASP A 426 4.22 -3.98 28.83
N THR A 427 3.44 -4.97 28.44
CA THR A 427 2.28 -4.79 27.55
C THR A 427 1.30 -5.95 27.70
N THR A 428 0.26 -5.95 26.86
CA THR A 428 -0.77 -7.00 26.84
C THR A 428 -1.03 -7.52 25.44
N VAL A 429 -1.44 -8.78 25.36
CA VAL A 429 -1.98 -9.40 24.15
C VAL A 429 -3.38 -9.93 24.41
N VAL A 430 -4.22 -10.05 23.37
CA VAL A 430 -5.52 -10.69 23.47
C VAL A 430 -5.35 -12.20 23.70
N GLY A 431 -6.07 -12.73 24.69
CA GLY A 431 -6.07 -14.13 25.06
C GLY A 431 -6.27 -14.36 26.56
N ASP A 432 -6.62 -15.60 26.90
CA ASP A 432 -6.79 -16.05 28.29
C ASP A 432 -5.53 -16.76 28.78
N LEU A 433 -4.83 -16.14 29.73
CA LEU A 433 -3.65 -16.69 30.37
C LEU A 433 -4.07 -17.62 31.51
N ARG A 434 -3.54 -18.84 31.53
CA ARG A 434 -3.91 -19.85 32.53
C ARG A 434 -2.66 -20.49 33.14
N ASP A 435 -2.69 -20.73 34.44
CA ASP A 435 -1.72 -21.61 35.10
C ASP A 435 -2.12 -23.07 34.85
N THR A 436 -1.26 -23.80 34.16
CA THR A 436 -1.48 -25.20 33.78
C THR A 436 -1.38 -26.16 34.96
N GLY A 437 -0.82 -25.74 36.09
CA GLY A 437 -0.47 -26.60 37.22
C GLY A 437 0.82 -27.41 37.02
N ASN A 438 1.52 -27.24 35.89
CA ASN A 438 2.75 -27.95 35.55
C ASN A 438 4.02 -27.09 35.71
N GLY A 439 3.91 -25.94 36.39
CA GLY A 439 5.03 -25.01 36.58
C GLY A 439 5.27 -24.04 35.43
N TYR A 440 4.35 -23.96 34.46
CA TYR A 440 4.38 -22.98 33.38
C TYR A 440 2.96 -22.55 32.97
N PRO A 441 2.76 -21.32 32.47
CA PRO A 441 1.45 -20.87 32.01
C PRO A 441 1.18 -21.28 30.56
N ALA A 442 -0.08 -21.14 30.16
CA ALA A 442 -0.56 -21.33 28.80
C ALA A 442 -1.46 -20.16 28.40
N LEU A 443 -1.19 -19.54 27.25
CA LEU A 443 -2.07 -18.53 26.66
C LEU A 443 -3.01 -19.19 25.66
N SER A 444 -4.32 -18.96 25.75
CA SER A 444 -5.29 -19.41 24.76
C SER A 444 -5.84 -18.23 23.95
N ALA A 445 -5.96 -18.39 22.63
CA ALA A 445 -6.47 -17.33 21.74
C ALA A 445 -7.98 -17.11 21.85
N SER A 446 -8.76 -18.10 22.29
CA SER A 446 -10.25 -18.10 22.24
C SER A 446 -10.93 -17.25 23.33
N SER A 447 -10.40 -16.05 23.59
CA SER A 447 -10.94 -15.12 24.58
C SER A 447 -10.66 -13.67 24.20
N ASP A 448 -11.60 -12.79 24.53
CA ASP A 448 -11.47 -11.33 24.46
C ASP A 448 -10.69 -10.71 25.64
N ARG A 449 -10.19 -11.54 26.55
CA ARG A 449 -9.36 -11.11 27.68
C ARG A 449 -8.01 -10.59 27.22
N LYS A 450 -7.33 -9.86 28.11
CA LYS A 450 -5.97 -9.37 27.89
C LYS A 450 -5.03 -10.04 28.88
N ALA A 451 -4.04 -10.75 28.35
CA ALA A 451 -2.97 -11.37 29.12
C ALA A 451 -1.81 -10.39 29.27
N SER A 452 -1.32 -10.23 30.51
CA SER A 452 -0.15 -9.39 30.80
C SER A 452 1.14 -10.11 30.47
N GLY A 453 2.09 -9.39 29.86
CA GLY A 453 3.42 -9.92 29.54
C GLY A 453 4.38 -8.82 29.15
N VAL A 454 5.44 -9.20 28.47
CA VAL A 454 6.56 -8.33 28.11
C VAL A 454 6.85 -8.49 26.62
N LEU A 455 6.91 -7.38 25.91
CA LEU A 455 7.37 -7.31 24.53
C LEU A 455 8.89 -7.12 24.51
N VAL A 456 9.56 -7.97 23.75
CA VAL A 456 11.02 -8.02 23.67
C VAL A 456 11.44 -7.78 22.23
N GLU A 457 12.18 -6.69 22.00
CA GLU A 457 12.90 -6.49 20.73
C GLU A 457 14.16 -7.36 20.71
N CYS A 458 14.30 -8.13 19.65
CA CYS A 458 15.38 -9.09 19.46
C CYS A 458 16.47 -8.50 18.55
N LEU A 459 17.70 -8.98 18.71
CA LEU A 459 18.79 -8.72 17.77
C LEU A 459 18.37 -9.22 16.40
N LYS A 460 18.24 -8.26 15.48
CA LYS A 460 17.64 -8.42 14.16
C LYS A 460 18.17 -9.63 13.36
N ASP A 461 19.50 -9.79 13.35
CA ASP A 461 20.16 -10.85 12.57
C ASP A 461 20.15 -12.22 13.28
N GLU A 462 19.81 -12.25 14.57
CA GLU A 462 19.75 -13.46 15.40
C GLU A 462 18.29 -13.90 15.67
N ALA A 463 17.30 -13.07 15.32
CA ALA A 463 15.90 -13.33 15.60
C ALA A 463 15.40 -14.66 14.97
N GLY A 464 15.91 -15.04 13.80
CA GLY A 464 15.61 -16.36 13.20
C GLY A 464 16.10 -17.52 14.07
N ALA A 465 17.35 -17.48 14.53
CA ALA A 465 17.94 -18.52 15.38
C ALA A 465 17.27 -18.58 16.77
N LEU A 466 16.91 -17.42 17.33
CA LEU A 466 16.12 -17.36 18.56
C LEU A 466 14.78 -18.06 18.41
N LEU A 467 14.06 -17.80 17.31
CA LEU A 467 12.76 -18.41 17.07
C LEU A 467 12.86 -19.94 16.93
N GLU A 468 13.90 -20.46 16.28
CA GLU A 468 14.16 -21.91 16.23
C GLU A 468 14.43 -22.50 17.64
N LEU A 469 15.20 -21.80 18.47
CA LEU A 469 15.42 -22.20 19.87
C LEU A 469 14.10 -22.23 20.65
N LEU A 470 13.29 -21.18 20.54
CA LEU A 470 12.01 -21.08 21.24
C LEU A 470 10.99 -22.11 20.75
N ASP A 471 10.95 -22.44 19.46
CA ASP A 471 10.08 -23.49 18.92
C ASP A 471 10.39 -24.86 19.55
N ASN A 472 11.67 -25.15 19.78
CA ASN A 472 12.10 -26.36 20.46
C ASN A 472 11.71 -26.35 21.95
N VAL A 473 11.92 -25.22 22.64
CA VAL A 473 11.62 -25.05 24.07
C VAL A 473 10.11 -25.13 24.35
N GLU A 474 9.31 -24.54 23.47
CA GLU A 474 7.84 -24.49 23.55
C GLU A 474 7.19 -25.71 22.89
N GLY A 475 7.97 -26.66 22.37
CA GLY A 475 7.46 -27.92 21.85
C GLY A 475 6.51 -27.77 20.67
N VAL A 476 6.81 -26.86 19.73
CA VAL A 476 5.99 -26.59 18.54
C VAL A 476 5.82 -27.84 17.68
N GLU A 477 6.90 -28.59 17.45
CA GLU A 477 6.86 -29.86 16.70
C GLU A 477 5.96 -30.91 17.38
N SER A 478 5.86 -30.88 18.71
CA SER A 478 5.01 -31.79 19.48
C SER A 478 3.55 -31.33 19.59
N GLY A 479 3.20 -30.16 19.05
CA GLY A 479 1.86 -29.58 19.14
C GLY A 479 1.50 -29.08 20.55
N LEU A 480 2.49 -28.77 21.38
CA LEU A 480 2.25 -28.22 22.72
C LEU A 480 1.78 -26.77 22.63
N PHE A 481 2.56 -25.96 21.94
CA PHE A 481 2.26 -24.57 21.57
C PHE A 481 2.36 -24.40 20.05
N THR A 482 1.75 -23.34 19.53
CA THR A 482 1.95 -22.85 18.17
C THR A 482 2.48 -21.43 18.23
N ARG A 483 3.48 -21.13 17.40
CA ARG A 483 3.96 -19.75 17.22
C ARG A 483 2.98 -19.00 16.32
N GLN A 484 2.65 -17.77 16.67
CA GLN A 484 1.67 -16.94 15.95
C GLN A 484 2.17 -15.49 15.86
N LEU A 485 1.93 -14.83 14.72
CA LEU A 485 2.17 -13.41 14.57
C LEU A 485 0.92 -12.64 15.01
N ARG A 486 1.01 -11.88 16.11
CA ARG A 486 -0.14 -11.17 16.70
C ARG A 486 0.12 -9.69 16.88
N ASN A 487 -0.97 -8.93 16.98
CA ASN A 487 -0.91 -7.53 17.40
C ASN A 487 -0.70 -7.45 18.92
N VAL A 488 0.47 -6.95 19.34
CA VAL A 488 0.84 -6.75 20.73
C VAL A 488 1.12 -5.26 20.95
N GLY A 489 0.13 -4.53 21.48
CA GLY A 489 0.25 -3.10 21.73
C GLY A 489 0.49 -2.25 20.48
N GLY A 490 -0.03 -2.66 19.31
CA GLY A 490 0.19 -2.01 18.01
C GLY A 490 1.42 -2.53 17.25
N GLN A 491 2.22 -3.41 17.86
CA GLN A 491 3.41 -3.99 17.26
C GLN A 491 3.12 -5.44 16.85
N GLY A 492 3.47 -5.83 15.62
CA GLY A 492 3.51 -7.23 15.23
C GLY A 492 4.61 -7.95 16.01
N ALA A 493 4.26 -9.02 16.71
CA ALA A 493 5.19 -9.83 17.51
C ALA A 493 4.84 -11.31 17.46
N TRP A 494 5.86 -12.16 17.61
CA TRP A 494 5.68 -13.59 17.76
C TRP A 494 5.21 -13.94 19.17
N VAL A 495 4.16 -14.76 19.24
CA VAL A 495 3.54 -15.22 20.48
C VAL A 495 3.39 -16.74 20.42
N TYR A 496 3.76 -17.44 21.49
CA TYR A 496 3.48 -18.87 21.62
C TYR A 496 2.11 -19.04 22.26
N VAL A 497 1.18 -19.70 21.58
CA VAL A 497 -0.19 -19.92 22.06
C VAL A 497 -0.42 -21.41 22.24
N ALA A 498 -1.10 -21.78 23.32
CA ALA A 498 -1.35 -23.16 23.67
C ALA A 498 -2.20 -23.85 22.59
N ALA A 499 -1.71 -24.99 22.10
CA ALA A 499 -2.43 -25.85 21.19
C ALA A 499 -3.11 -26.98 21.98
N SER A 500 -2.41 -28.09 22.24
CA SER A 500 -2.97 -29.23 22.99
C SER A 500 -3.34 -28.91 24.46
N LEU A 501 -2.86 -27.78 24.99
CA LEU A 501 -3.18 -27.28 26.34
C LEU A 501 -4.25 -26.18 26.36
N ALA A 502 -4.83 -25.81 25.22
CA ALA A 502 -5.85 -24.76 25.15
C ALA A 502 -6.98 -24.97 26.18
N GLY A 503 -7.30 -23.93 26.93
CA GLY A 503 -8.35 -23.93 27.95
C GLY A 503 -8.06 -24.73 29.24
N ARG A 504 -6.89 -25.38 29.36
CA ARG A 504 -6.52 -26.12 30.59
C ARG A 504 -6.03 -25.19 31.69
N GLY A 505 -6.18 -25.62 32.95
CA GLY A 505 -5.70 -24.87 34.11
C GLY A 505 -6.68 -23.83 34.62
N HIS A 506 -6.23 -23.00 35.57
CA HIS A 506 -7.03 -21.90 36.12
C HIS A 506 -6.56 -20.57 35.54
N SER A 507 -7.50 -19.68 35.25
CA SER A 507 -7.15 -18.40 34.66
C SER A 507 -6.47 -17.47 35.66
N ILE A 508 -5.50 -16.70 35.17
CA ILE A 508 -4.67 -15.76 35.93
C ILE A 508 -4.47 -14.48 35.11
N ASP A 509 -4.22 -13.35 35.76
CA ASP A 509 -4.00 -12.07 35.07
C ASP A 509 -2.54 -11.87 34.65
N THR A 510 -1.60 -12.46 35.40
CA THR A 510 -0.15 -12.41 35.15
C THR A 510 0.56 -13.62 35.73
N TRP A 511 1.63 -14.07 35.09
CA TRP A 511 2.51 -15.09 35.65
C TRP A 511 3.42 -14.48 36.72
N PRO A 512 3.46 -15.04 37.94
CA PRO A 512 4.28 -14.52 39.02
C PRO A 512 5.78 -14.73 38.75
N PRO A 513 6.66 -13.83 39.23
CA PRO A 513 8.10 -14.03 39.14
C PRO A 513 8.53 -15.29 39.91
N SER A 514 9.51 -16.03 39.38
CA SER A 514 10.20 -17.09 40.10
C SER A 514 10.91 -16.50 41.33
N GLY A 515 10.62 -17.03 42.51
CA GLY A 515 11.20 -16.58 43.78
C GLY A 515 12.63 -17.06 44.05
#